data_AF-A0A925D384-F1
#
_entry.id   AF-A0A925D384-F1
#
_cell.length_a   1.000
_cell.length_b   1.000
_cell.length_c   1.000
_cell.angle_alpha   90.00
_cell.angle_beta   90.00
_cell.angle_gamma   90.00
#
_symmetry.space_group_name_H-M   'P 1'
#
loop_
_entity.id
_entity.type
_entity.pdbx_description
1 polymer ?
#
loop_
_entity_poly.entity_id
_entity_poly.type
_entity_poly.pdbx_seq_one_letter_code
_entity_poly.pdbx_strand_id
1 'polypeptide(L)' 'MSHDTLIVGGGIGGAVMANLLTRGGKRVMVLERNLVPPPIARPEILWPHTVEFLRTLIPPRHEHH' A
#
# COMPACT_ATOMS: atom_id res chain seq x y z
N MET A 1 10.85 0.14 20.35
CA MET A 1 10.84 0.06 18.87
C MET A 1 10.78 1.47 18.31
N SER A 2 11.67 1.83 17.39
CA SER A 2 11.69 3.14 16.73
C SER A 2 11.30 2.94 15.26
N HIS A 3 10.39 3.77 14.75
CA HIS A 3 9.97 3.80 13.35
C HIS A 3 10.52 5.07 12.72
N ASP A 4 10.92 5.01 11.46
CA ASP A 4 11.46 6.17 10.75
C ASP A 4 10.30 7.04 10.20
N THR A 5 9.15 6.42 9.95
CA THR A 5 7.94 7.07 9.40
C THR A 5 6.66 6.53 10.03
N LEU A 6 5.74 7.44 10.38
CA LEU A 6 4.36 7.12 10.74
C LEU A 6 3.42 7.59 9.61
N ILE A 7 2.55 6.70 9.14
CA ILE A 7 1.49 7.00 8.17
C ILE A 7 0.15 6.87 8.90
N VAL A 8 -0.66 7.93 8.88
CA VAL A 8 -2.02 7.91 9.44
C VAL A 8 -3.02 7.69 8.30
N GLY A 9 -3.71 6.55 8.33
CA GLY A 9 -4.61 6.07 7.28
C GLY A 9 -3.97 4.95 6.44
N GLY A 10 -4.56 3.76 6.51
CA GLY A 10 -4.19 2.54 5.79
C GLY A 10 -5.00 2.28 4.52
N GLY A 11 -5.75 3.29 4.04
CA GLY A 11 -6.41 3.23 2.73
C GLY A 11 -5.41 3.16 1.56
N ILE A 12 -5.92 3.23 0.32
CA ILE A 12 -5.14 3.01 -0.92
C ILE A 12 -3.81 3.78 -0.93
N GLY A 13 -3.85 5.09 -0.70
CA GLY A 13 -2.64 5.92 -0.71
C GLY A 13 -1.64 5.56 0.40
N GLY A 14 -2.14 5.34 1.62
CA GLY A 14 -1.30 4.96 2.76
C GLY A 14 -0.63 3.60 2.57
N ALA A 15 -1.36 2.62 2.06
CA ALA A 15 -0.83 1.29 1.76
C ALA A 15 0.23 1.32 0.64
N VAL A 16 -0.02 2.03 -0.45
CA VAL A 16 0.96 2.20 -1.54
C VAL A 16 2.21 2.91 -1.03
N MET A 17 2.06 3.98 -0.27
CA MET A 17 3.18 4.73 0.30
C MET A 17 3.99 3.88 1.28
N ALA A 18 3.34 3.14 2.17
CA ALA A 18 3.99 2.22 3.09
C ALA A 18 4.82 1.16 2.35
N ASN A 19 4.26 0.56 1.30
CA ASN A 19 4.95 -0.41 0.46
C ASN A 19 6.21 0.19 -0.19
N LEU A 20 6.10 1.37 -0.80
CA LEU A 20 7.22 2.05 -1.47
C LEU A 20 8.34 2.41 -0.49
N LEU A 21 7.99 2.99 0.66
CA LEU A 21 8.96 3.35 1.70
C LEU A 21 9.66 2.13 2.30
N THR A 22 8.91 1.04 2.52
CA THR A 22 9.48 -0.21 3.05
C THR A 22 10.44 -0.84 2.05
N ARG A 23 10.11 -0.85 0.75
CA ARG A 23 11.03 -1.27 -0.33
C ARG A 23 12.29 -0.39 -0.42
N GLY A 24 12.18 0.87 -0.02
CA GLY A 24 13.30 1.80 0.16
C GLY A 24 14.08 1.64 1.47
N GLY A 25 13.79 0.60 2.27
CA GLY A 25 14.52 0.29 3.51
C GLY A 25 14.07 1.08 4.74
N LYS A 26 12.94 1.79 4.70
CA LYS A 26 12.40 2.53 5.86
C LYS A 26 11.57 1.62 6.76
N ARG A 27 11.67 1.82 8.08
CA ARG A 27 10.75 1.21 9.05
C ARG A 27 9.50 2.08 9.17
N VAL A 28 8.39 1.58 8.63
CA VAL A 28 7.13 2.31 8.55
C VAL A 28 6.11 1.74 9.53
N MET A 29 5.44 2.60 10.28
CA MET A 29 4.23 2.27 11.04
C MET A 29 3.01 2.87 10.33
N VAL A 30 1.96 2.07 10.14
CA VAL A 30 0.66 2.56 9.64
C VAL A 30 -0.34 2.50 10.78
N LEU A 31 -0.96 3.64 11.08
CA LEU A 31 -2.05 3.75 12.03
C LEU A 31 -3.36 3.91 11.26
N GLU A 32 -4.22 2.90 11.33
CA GLU A 32 -5.54 2.91 10.72
C GLU A 32 -6.61 2.68 11.79
N ARG A 33 -7.76 3.36 11.64
CA ARG A 33 -8.89 3.26 12.55
C ARG A 33 -9.51 1.86 12.56
N ASN A 34 -9.54 1.19 11.41
CA ASN A 34 -10.08 -0.17 11.28
C ASN A 34 -9.22 -1.04 10.36
N LEU A 35 -8.81 -2.21 10.85
CA LEU A 35 -8.01 -3.17 10.07
C LEU A 35 -8.85 -3.98 9.07
N VAL A 36 -10.17 -3.93 9.17
CA VAL A 36 -11.08 -4.58 8.23
C VAL A 36 -11.36 -3.63 7.07
N PRO A 37 -11.28 -4.10 5.81
CA PRO A 37 -11.66 -3.30 4.65
C PRO A 37 -13.06 -2.70 4.81
N PRO A 38 -13.30 -1.46 4.33
CA PRO A 38 -14.62 -0.88 4.39
C PRO A 38 -15.63 -1.74 3.60
N PRO A 39 -16.87 -1.87 4.09
CA PRO A 39 -17.89 -2.70 3.46
C PRO A 39 -18.31 -2.19 2.06
N ILE A 40 -17.95 -0.96 1.71
CA ILE A 40 -18.15 -0.37 0.39
C ILE A 40 -16.78 0.04 -0.14
N ALA A 41 -16.33 -0.62 -1.21
CA ALA A 41 -15.06 -0.35 -1.87
C ALA A 41 -15.18 0.88 -2.78
N ARG A 42 -15.11 2.08 -2.23
CA ARG A 42 -14.91 3.31 -3.02
C ARG A 42 -13.44 3.75 -2.93
N PRO A 43 -12.83 4.19 -4.04
CA PRO A 43 -13.34 4.26 -5.41
C PRO A 43 -13.29 2.92 -6.16
N GLU A 44 -14.29 2.65 -7.01
CA GLU A 44 -14.45 1.38 -7.75
C GLU A 44 -13.69 1.36 -9.10
N ILE A 45 -13.25 2.53 -9.58
CA ILE A 45 -12.59 2.69 -10.87
C ILE A 45 -11.14 3.11 -10.66
N LEU A 46 -10.22 2.35 -11.25
CA LEU A 46 -8.84 2.76 -11.43
C LEU A 46 -8.67 3.34 -12.84
N TRP A 47 -8.15 4.55 -12.92
CA TRP A 47 -7.84 5.18 -14.21
C TRP A 47 -6.69 4.45 -14.91
N PRO A 48 -6.61 4.49 -16.26
CA PRO A 48 -5.56 3.78 -17.00
C PRO A 48 -4.15 4.05 -16.48
N HIS A 49 -3.79 5.31 -16.23
CA HIS A 49 -2.48 5.66 -15.67
C HIS A 49 -2.24 5.12 -14.26
N THR A 50 -3.29 5.03 -13.44
CA THR A 50 -3.18 4.38 -12.12
C THR A 50 -2.87 2.90 -12.28
N VAL A 51 -3.52 2.21 -13.23
CA VAL A 51 -3.26 0.81 -13.52
C VAL A 51 -1.84 0.60 -14.05
N GLU A 52 -1.38 1.45 -14.97
CA GLU A 52 -0.01 1.43 -15.50
C GLU A 52 1.01 1.60 -14.38
N PHE A 53 0.82 2.59 -13.50
CA PHE A 53 1.70 2.80 -12.36
C PHE A 53 1.70 1.58 -11.41
N LEU A 54 0.53 1.07 -11.05
CA LEU A 54 0.42 -0.07 -10.13
C LEU A 54 1.08 -1.33 -10.70
N ARG A 55 1.04 -1.55 -12.02
CA ARG A 55 1.77 -2.65 -12.67
C ARG A 55 3.27 -2.58 -12.44
N THR A 56 3.86 -1.38 -12.35
CA THR A 56 5.29 -1.22 -12.00
C THR A 56 5.60 -1.63 -10.56
N LEU A 57 4.58 -1.70 -9.69
CA LEU A 57 4.75 -2.05 -8.29
C LEU A 57 4.58 -3.54 -8.00
N ILE A 58 4.01 -4.32 -8.93
CA ILE A 58 3.79 -5.76 -8.75
C ILE A 58 5.14 -6.48 -8.76
N PRO A 59 5.52 -7.18 -7.66
CA PRO A 59 6.74 -7.97 -7.65
C PRO A 59 6.63 -9.16 -8.63
N PRO A 60 7.75 -9.65 -9.18
CA PRO A 60 7.73 -10.87 -9.98
C PRO A 60 7.12 -12.02 -9.16
N ARG A 61 6.22 -12.81 -9.77
CA ARG A 61 5.68 -14.01 -9.13
C ARG A 61 6.85 -14.95 -8.86
N HIS A 62 7.12 -15.21 -7.58
CA HIS A 62 7.87 -16.40 -7.21
C HIS A 62 6.92 -17.58 -7.35
N GLU A 63 7.12 -18.40 -8.38
CA GLU A 63 6.45 -19.69 -8.46
C GLU A 63 7.02 -20.57 -7.34
N HIS A 64 6.20 -20.80 -6.31
CA HIS A 64 6.51 -21.81 -5.31
C HIS A 64 6.28 -23.18 -5.95
N HIS A 65 7.37 -23.82 -6.39
CA HIS A 65 7.43 -25.26 -6.65
C HIS A 65 7.32 -26.06 -5.35
#